data_AF-A0A4P5YZL8-F1
#
_entry.id   AF-A0A4P5YZL8-F1
#
_cell.length_a   1.000
_cell.length_b   1.000
_cell.length_c   1.000
_cell.angle_alpha   90.00
_cell.angle_beta   90.00
_cell.angle_gamma   90.00
#
_symmetry.space_group_name_H-M   'P 1'
#
loop_
_entity.id
_entity.type
_entity.pdbx_description
1 polymer ?
#
loop_
_entity_poly.entity_id
_entity_poly.type
_entity_poly.pdbx_seq_one_letter_code
_entity_poly.pdbx_strand_id
1 'polypeptide(L)'
;MSATRESSDRAFRLLQGFGLLVACLTLATGIWLTVPGSQVYLGNVADPFDLKVFAALVLGLPGCACGLLTAWLAARGRPWDGFRLAAVALGSLNAATIAAWGVIHLMKSGAIRF
;
A
#
# COMPACT_ATOMS: atom_id res chain seq x y z
N MET A 1 -20.80 -2.67 -34.80
CA MET A 1 -19.52 -2.82 -34.06
C MET A 1 -19.45 -2.01 -32.73
N SER A 2 -20.56 -1.52 -32.16
CA SER A 2 -20.53 -0.73 -30.90
C SER A 2 -20.68 -1.54 -29.61
N ALA A 3 -21.47 -2.62 -29.62
CA ALA A 3 -21.77 -3.41 -28.40
C ALA A 3 -20.54 -4.09 -27.77
N THR A 4 -19.57 -4.54 -28.58
CA THR A 4 -18.32 -5.15 -28.12
C THR A 4 -17.38 -4.13 -27.46
N ARG A 5 -17.37 -2.86 -27.89
CA ARG A 5 -16.57 -1.79 -27.24
C ARG A 5 -17.13 -1.41 -25.87
N GLU A 6 -18.45 -1.25 -25.77
CA GLU A 6 -19.10 -0.83 -24.52
C GLU A 6 -18.98 -1.89 -23.40
N SER A 7 -19.09 -3.18 -23.78
CA SER A 7 -18.82 -4.32 -22.90
C SER A 7 -17.37 -4.32 -22.39
N SER A 8 -16.40 -4.09 -23.29
CA SER A 8 -14.98 -4.04 -22.94
C SER A 8 -14.65 -2.88 -21.98
N ASP A 9 -15.26 -1.71 -22.18
CA ASP A 9 -15.08 -0.56 -21.29
C ASP A 9 -15.66 -0.79 -19.89
N ARG A 10 -16.84 -1.45 -19.79
CA ARG A 10 -17.43 -1.83 -18.51
C ARG A 10 -16.59 -2.85 -17.75
N ALA A 11 -16.14 -3.90 -18.43
CA ALA A 11 -15.27 -4.93 -17.84
C ALA A 11 -13.95 -4.32 -17.34
N PHE A 12 -13.36 -3.39 -18.11
CA PHE A 12 -12.16 -2.69 -17.71
C PHE A 12 -12.38 -1.83 -16.45
N ARG A 13 -13.49 -1.07 -16.38
CA ARG A 13 -13.82 -0.25 -15.20
C ARG A 13 -14.04 -1.10 -13.95
N LEU A 14 -14.67 -2.28 -14.08
CA LEU A 14 -14.81 -3.23 -12.99
C LEU A 14 -13.46 -3.73 -12.48
N LEU A 15 -12.56 -4.12 -13.40
CA LEU A 15 -11.22 -4.57 -13.03
C LEU A 15 -10.41 -3.45 -12.35
N GLN A 16 -10.55 -2.21 -12.81
CA GLN A 16 -9.91 -1.04 -12.22
C GLN A 16 -10.44 -0.76 -10.80
N GLY A 17 -11.76 -0.78 -10.62
CA GLY A 17 -12.38 -0.63 -9.30
C GLY A 17 -11.94 -1.73 -8.33
N PHE A 18 -11.86 -2.98 -8.79
CA PHE A 18 -11.34 -4.09 -7.99
C PHE A 18 -9.87 -3.88 -7.60
N GLY A 19 -9.03 -3.45 -8.54
CA GLY A 19 -7.63 -3.14 -8.25
C GLY A 19 -7.47 -2.03 -7.20
N LEU A 20 -8.26 -0.95 -7.31
CA LEU A 20 -8.23 0.12 -6.30
C LEU A 20 -8.74 -0.35 -4.93
N LEU A 21 -9.75 -1.23 -4.89
CA LEU A 21 -10.20 -1.85 -3.65
C LEU A 21 -9.08 -2.66 -2.98
N VAL A 22 -8.33 -3.46 -3.75
CA VAL A 22 -7.16 -4.20 -3.24
C VAL A 22 -6.08 -3.24 -2.72
N ALA A 23 -5.82 -2.14 -3.43
CA ALA A 23 -4.87 -1.10 -3.00
C ALA A 23 -5.31 -0.40 -1.70
N CYS A 24 -6.61 -0.21 -1.49
CA CYS A 24 -7.17 0.29 -0.23
C CYS A 24 -6.98 -0.71 0.93
N LEU A 25 -7.31 -1.98 0.72
CA LEU A 25 -7.23 -3.01 1.76
C LEU A 25 -5.79 -3.27 2.22
N THR A 26 -4.86 -3.26 1.27
CA THR A 26 -3.42 -3.37 1.55
C THR A 26 -2.91 -2.17 2.35
N LEU A 27 -3.30 -0.95 1.96
CA LEU A 27 -2.97 0.26 2.72
C LEU A 27 -3.52 0.21 4.15
N ALA A 28 -4.79 -0.15 4.32
CA ALA A 28 -5.43 -0.24 5.64
C ALA A 28 -4.69 -1.24 6.55
N THR A 29 -4.36 -2.43 6.00
CA THR A 29 -3.57 -3.44 6.70
C THR A 29 -2.17 -2.92 7.07
N GLY A 30 -1.49 -2.25 6.13
CA GLY A 30 -0.18 -1.66 6.35
C GLY A 30 -0.18 -0.62 7.47
N ILE A 31 -1.15 0.29 7.48
CA ILE A 31 -1.31 1.30 8.54
C ILE A 31 -1.52 0.63 9.89
N TRP A 32 -2.43 -0.35 9.96
CA TRP A 32 -2.77 -1.04 11.20
C TRP A 32 -1.58 -1.76 11.83
N LEU A 33 -0.70 -2.35 11.01
CA LEU A 33 0.49 -3.07 11.47
C LEU A 33 1.68 -2.14 11.78
N THR A 34 1.76 -0.99 11.11
CA THR A 34 2.94 -0.10 11.19
C THR A 34 3.13 0.50 12.58
N VAL A 35 2.08 1.06 13.19
CA VAL A 35 2.22 1.70 14.52
C VAL A 35 2.70 0.71 15.58
N PRO A 36 2.00 -0.39 15.86
CA PRO A 36 2.43 -1.29 16.92
C PRO A 36 3.66 -2.11 16.54
N GLY A 37 3.84 -2.46 15.25
CA GLY A 37 5.05 -3.13 14.77
C GLY A 37 6.30 -2.26 14.93
N SER A 38 6.21 -0.95 14.66
CA SER A 38 7.34 -0.03 14.81
C SER A 38 7.82 0.11 16.26
N GLN A 39 6.89 0.16 17.23
CA GLN A 39 7.22 0.28 18.65
C GLN A 39 7.99 -0.94 19.15
N VAL A 40 7.56 -2.14 18.73
CA VAL A 40 8.27 -3.38 19.04
C VAL A 40 9.63 -3.41 18.34
N TYR A 41 9.68 -3.06 17.05
CA TYR A 41 10.91 -3.07 16.27
C TYR A 41 12.00 -2.14 16.81
N LEU A 42 11.61 -0.98 17.33
CA LEU A 42 12.50 -0.01 17.99
C LEU A 42 12.87 -0.39 19.42
N GLY A 43 12.23 -1.41 20.01
CA GLY A 43 12.47 -1.85 21.38
C GLY A 43 11.74 -1.03 22.46
N ASN A 44 10.76 -0.20 22.08
CA ASN A 44 9.99 0.63 23.01
C ASN A 44 8.94 -0.18 23.79
N VAL A 45 8.44 -1.27 23.21
CA VAL A 45 7.43 -2.15 23.81
C VAL A 45 7.88 -3.59 23.64
N ALA A 46 7.76 -4.39 24.70
CA ALA A 46 8.04 -5.81 24.66
C ALA A 46 6.92 -6.57 23.91
N ASP A 47 7.29 -7.30 22.87
CA ASP A 47 6.49 -8.36 22.26
C ASP A 47 7.29 -9.65 22.40
N PRO A 48 6.90 -10.60 23.28
CA PRO A 48 7.72 -11.76 23.61
C PRO A 48 8.04 -12.66 22.40
N PHE A 49 7.31 -12.49 21.29
CA PHE A 49 7.46 -13.29 20.08
C PHE A 49 7.64 -12.44 18.80
N ASP A 50 7.82 -11.11 18.91
CA ASP A 50 7.94 -10.17 17.78
C ASP A 50 6.83 -10.32 16.71
N LEU A 51 5.64 -10.80 17.10
CA LEU A 51 4.56 -11.15 16.18
C LEU A 51 4.12 -9.94 15.35
N LYS A 52 4.09 -8.75 15.95
CA LYS A 52 3.66 -7.53 15.25
C LYS A 52 4.70 -7.06 14.24
N VAL A 53 5.98 -7.17 14.57
CA VAL A 53 7.07 -6.88 13.63
C VAL A 53 7.04 -7.85 12.47
N PHE A 54 6.92 -9.16 12.77
CA PHE A 54 6.82 -10.19 11.75
C PHE A 54 5.62 -9.95 10.82
N ALA A 55 4.43 -9.71 11.37
CA ALA A 55 3.24 -9.42 10.59
C ALA A 55 3.43 -8.18 9.69
N ALA A 56 4.04 -7.12 10.22
CA ALA A 56 4.32 -5.92 9.43
C ALA A 56 5.32 -6.19 8.28
N LEU A 57 6.40 -6.94 8.54
CA LEU A 57 7.45 -7.21 7.54
C LEU A 57 7.04 -8.27 6.51
N VAL A 58 6.29 -9.29 6.90
CA VAL A 58 5.95 -10.44 6.05
C VAL A 58 4.60 -10.26 5.34
N LEU A 59 3.67 -9.50 5.93
CA LEU A 59 2.33 -9.30 5.36
C LEU A 59 2.09 -7.84 4.98
N GLY A 60 2.35 -6.91 5.89
CA GLY A 60 2.07 -5.49 5.71
C GLY A 60 2.84 -4.86 4.56
N LEU A 61 4.18 -4.91 4.61
CA LEU A 61 5.07 -4.29 3.62
C LEU A 61 4.92 -4.88 2.21
N PRO A 62 4.93 -6.22 2.02
CA PRO A 62 4.64 -6.81 0.72
C PRO A 62 3.23 -6.45 0.22
N GLY A 63 2.24 -6.42 1.12
CA GLY A 63 0.89 -5.96 0.82
C GLY A 63 0.88 -4.53 0.27
N CYS A 64 1.54 -3.58 0.94
CA CYS A 64 1.66 -2.20 0.47
C CYS A 64 2.39 -2.11 -0.88
N ALA A 65 3.43 -2.92 -1.11
CA ALA A 65 4.11 -2.96 -2.40
C ALA A 65 3.16 -3.44 -3.52
N CYS A 66 2.35 -4.46 -3.25
CA CYS A 66 1.30 -4.92 -4.17
C CYS A 66 0.23 -3.84 -4.39
N GLY A 67 -0.19 -3.13 -3.33
CA GLY A 67 -1.15 -2.03 -3.42
C GLY A 67 -0.63 -0.88 -4.30
N LEU A 68 0.64 -0.50 -4.13
CA LEU A 68 1.32 0.47 -4.98
C LEU A 68 1.35 0.03 -6.45
N LEU A 69 1.75 -1.23 -6.72
CA LEU A 69 1.79 -1.76 -8.09
C LEU A 69 0.40 -1.78 -8.73
N THR A 70 -0.61 -2.20 -7.97
CA THR A 70 -2.00 -2.27 -8.45
C THR A 70 -2.54 -0.89 -8.78
N ALA A 71 -2.29 0.09 -7.92
CA ALA A 71 -2.65 1.48 -8.16
C ALA A 71 -1.91 2.06 -9.38
N TRP A 72 -0.63 1.74 -9.54
CA TRP A 72 0.14 2.15 -10.72
C TRP A 72 -0.40 1.55 -12.02
N LEU A 73 -0.75 0.27 -12.03
CA LEU A 73 -1.40 -0.38 -13.18
C LEU A 73 -2.75 0.27 -13.48
N ALA A 74 -3.55 0.56 -12.45
CA ALA A 74 -4.84 1.25 -12.58
C ALA A 74 -4.71 2.68 -13.12
N ALA A 75 -3.55 3.32 -13.02
CA ALA A 75 -3.30 4.68 -13.50
C ALA A 75 -2.75 4.76 -14.94
N ARG A 76 -2.33 3.64 -15.56
CA ARG A 76 -1.69 3.62 -16.88
C ARG A 76 -2.69 3.77 -18.04
N GLY A 77 -2.26 4.47 -19.09
CA GLY A 77 -2.95 4.50 -20.39
C GLY A 77 -4.30 5.21 -20.41
N ARG A 78 -4.62 6.06 -19.43
CA ARG A 78 -5.91 6.77 -19.32
C ARG A 78 -5.71 8.29 -19.19
N PRO A 79 -6.63 9.12 -19.69
CA PRO A 79 -6.67 10.55 -19.35
C PRO A 79 -6.89 10.73 -17.84
N TRP A 80 -6.68 11.95 -17.35
CA TRP A 80 -6.94 12.27 -15.95
C TRP A 80 -8.44 12.20 -15.66
N ASP A 81 -8.85 11.22 -14.86
CA ASP A 81 -10.21 11.02 -14.37
C ASP A 81 -10.19 10.67 -12.87
N GLY A 82 -11.38 10.47 -12.28
CA GLY A 82 -11.52 10.14 -10.87
C GLY A 82 -10.79 8.85 -10.46
N PHE A 83 -10.77 7.84 -11.34
CA PHE A 83 -10.06 6.59 -11.08
C PHE A 83 -8.55 6.80 -11.08
N ARG A 84 -8.01 7.59 -12.01
CA ARG A 84 -6.58 7.91 -12.06
C ARG A 84 -6.13 8.73 -10.85
N LEU A 85 -6.95 9.68 -10.40
CA LEU A 85 -6.68 10.44 -9.17
C LEU A 85 -6.66 9.53 -7.93
N ALA A 86 -7.66 8.66 -7.79
CA ALA A 86 -7.71 7.69 -6.70
C ALA A 86 -6.52 6.73 -6.74
N ALA A 87 -6.13 6.27 -7.92
CA ALA A 87 -4.96 5.43 -8.13
C ALA A 87 -3.66 6.13 -7.69
N VAL A 88 -3.44 7.38 -8.10
CA VAL A 88 -2.25 8.14 -7.71
C VAL A 88 -2.20 8.36 -6.19
N ALA A 89 -3.33 8.71 -5.58
CA ALA A 89 -3.42 8.90 -4.13
C ALA A 89 -3.11 7.60 -3.37
N LEU A 90 -3.77 6.50 -3.72
CA LEU A 90 -3.56 5.19 -3.08
C LEU A 90 -2.15 4.65 -3.30
N GLY A 91 -1.59 4.82 -4.50
CA GLY A 91 -0.21 4.47 -4.79
C GLY A 91 0.75 5.25 -3.89
N SER A 92 0.57 6.57 -3.81
CA SER A 92 1.40 7.44 -2.97
C SER A 92 1.34 7.07 -1.49
N LEU A 93 0.15 6.74 -0.97
CA LEU A 93 -0.03 6.33 0.42
C LEU A 93 0.60 4.98 0.72
N ASN A 94 0.46 3.99 -0.17
CA ASN A 94 1.13 2.70 -0.02
C ASN A 94 2.66 2.84 -0.06
N ALA A 95 3.18 3.70 -0.94
CA ALA A 95 4.61 4.04 -0.98
C ALA A 95 5.06 4.73 0.31
N ALA A 96 4.24 5.63 0.87
CA ALA A 96 4.54 6.30 2.13
C ALA A 96 4.63 5.32 3.31
N THR A 97 3.79 4.28 3.36
CA THR A 97 3.89 3.21 4.38
C THR A 97 5.22 2.45 4.29
N ILE A 98 5.67 2.13 3.08
CA ILE A 98 6.98 1.49 2.86
C ILE A 98 8.11 2.43 3.29
N ALA A 99 8.03 3.71 2.89
CA ALA A 99 9.03 4.73 3.25
C ALA A 99 9.10 4.94 4.76
N ALA A 100 7.96 4.93 5.47
CA ALA A 100 7.91 5.04 6.92
C ALA A 100 8.71 3.93 7.62
N TRP A 101 8.62 2.68 7.14
CA TRP A 101 9.47 1.60 7.62
C TRP A 101 10.96 1.79 7.32
N GLY A 102 11.28 2.40 6.17
CA GLY A 102 12.64 2.85 5.88
C GLY A 102 13.16 3.86 6.92
N VAL A 103 12.35 4.87 7.27
CA VAL A 103 12.68 5.84 8.32
C VAL A 103 12.85 5.15 9.67
N ILE A 104 11.93 4.26 10.06
CA ILE A 104 12.01 3.47 11.29
C ILE A 104 13.31 2.65 11.33
N HIS A 105 13.71 2.06 10.21
CA HIS A 105 14.96 1.32 10.11
C HIS A 105 16.19 2.22 10.29
N LEU A 106 16.21 3.41 9.67
CA LEU A 106 17.27 4.39 9.85
C LEU A 106 17.36 4.91 11.31
N MET A 107 16.23 5.03 11.99
CA MET A 107 16.20 5.35 13.42
C MET A 107 16.83 4.22 14.24
N LYS A 108 16.46 2.96 13.96
CA LYS A 108 17.02 1.79 14.65
C LYS A 108 18.53 1.66 14.45
N SER A 109 19.05 1.96 13.26
CA SER A 109 20.49 1.94 12.99
C SER A 109 21.23 3.12 13.62
N GLY A 110 20.52 4.11 14.14
CA GLY A 110 21.10 5.35 14.68
C GLY A 110 21.57 6.34 13.62
N ALA A 111 21.27 6.10 12.34
CA ALA A 111 21.66 6.98 11.23
C ALA A 111 20.91 8.32 11.24
N ILE A 112 19.71 8.36 11.81
CA ILE A 112 18.92 9.58 12.04
C ILE A 112 18.40 9.60 13.48
N ARG A 113 18.32 10.80 14.07
CA ARG A 113 17.78 11.06 15.42
C ARG A 113 16.93 12.33 15.36
N PHE A 114 15.79 12.32 16.04
CA PHE A 114 14.88 13.46 16.18
C PHE A 114 14.86 13.94 17.62
#